data_AF-A0A1C7NXB5-F1
#
_entry.id   AF-A0A1C7NXB5-F1
#
_cell.length_a   1.000
_cell.length_b   1.000
_cell.length_c   1.000
_cell.angle_alpha   90.00
_cell.angle_beta   90.00
_cell.angle_gamma   90.00
#
_symmetry.space_group_name_H-M   'P 1'
#
loop_
_entity.id
_entity.type
_entity.pdbx_description
1 polymer ?
#
loop_
_entity_poly.entity_id
_entity_poly.type
_entity_poly.pdbx_seq_one_letter_code
_entity_poly.pdbx_strand_id
1 'polypeptide(L)'
;MQSIRNLLLTAAGIAFTLMAFVFTASLGLALIGIVSVVMIGTTIAARLAPKPVRATVNRNSVNRNPGNPNSGRQPREPRIWNDGRGTIIDL
;
A
#
# COMPACT_ATOMS: atom_id res chain seq x y z
N MET A 1 -54.44 24.12 23.53
CA MET A 1 -53.43 23.99 22.45
C MET A 1 -52.00 23.77 22.95
N GLN A 2 -51.68 24.11 24.21
CA GLN A 2 -50.31 24.02 24.73
C GLN A 2 -49.80 22.58 24.89
N SER A 3 -50.67 21.65 25.31
CA SER A 3 -50.34 20.23 25.49
C SER A 3 -50.00 19.51 24.18
N ILE A 4 -50.79 19.74 23.12
CA ILE A 4 -50.53 19.21 21.77
C ILE A 4 -49.22 19.79 21.20
N ARG A 5 -49.00 21.10 21.38
CA ARG A 5 -47.77 21.74 20.92
C ARG A 5 -46.53 21.18 21.63
N ASN A 6 -46.58 20.98 22.95
CA ASN A 6 -45.51 20.33 23.69
C ASN A 6 -45.30 18.87 23.23
N LEU A 7 -46.37 18.11 23.00
CA LEU A 7 -46.26 16.73 22.50
C LEU A 7 -45.54 16.66 21.15
N LEU A 8 -45.90 17.53 20.21
CA LEU A 8 -45.27 17.60 18.90
C LEU A 8 -43.79 18.02 19.00
N LEU A 9 -43.47 18.96 19.88
CA LEU A 9 -42.09 19.40 20.13
C LEU A 9 -41.22 18.27 20.72
N THR A 10 -41.73 17.53 21.71
CA THR A 10 -41.01 16.38 22.27
C THR A 10 -40.83 15.27 21.25
N ALA A 11 -41.88 14.95 20.48
CA ALA A 11 -41.82 13.95 19.42
C ALA A 11 -40.79 14.34 18.34
N ALA A 12 -40.77 15.62 17.93
CA ALA A 12 -39.78 16.14 16.97
C ALA A 12 -38.35 16.04 17.53
N GLY A 13 -38.14 16.35 18.81
CA GLY A 13 -36.82 16.19 19.46
C GLY A 13 -36.34 14.74 19.48
N ILE A 14 -37.24 13.79 19.78
CA ILE A 14 -36.93 12.35 19.74
C ILE A 14 -36.62 11.91 18.31
N ALA A 15 -37.43 12.33 17.34
CA ALA A 15 -37.19 11.99 15.94
C ALA A 15 -35.84 12.51 15.45
N PHE A 16 -35.47 13.74 15.80
CA PHE A 16 -34.19 14.33 15.42
C PHE A 16 -33.00 13.61 16.06
N THR A 17 -33.10 13.24 17.34
CA THR A 17 -32.04 12.50 18.03
C THR A 17 -31.86 11.10 17.45
N LEU A 18 -32.96 10.39 17.14
CA LEU A 18 -32.89 9.10 16.44
C LEU A 18 -32.29 9.23 15.04
N MET A 19 -32.66 10.28 14.30
CA MET A 19 -32.09 10.55 12.98
C MET A 19 -30.57 10.78 13.06
N ALA A 20 -30.11 11.60 14.01
CA ALA A 20 -28.69 11.85 14.23
C ALA A 20 -27.94 10.57 14.64
N PHE A 21 -28.56 9.72 15.47
CA PHE A 21 -27.99 8.44 15.87
C PHE A 21 -27.81 7.49 14.68
N VAL A 22 -28.86 7.30 13.87
CA VAL A 22 -28.80 6.45 12.66
C VAL A 22 -27.78 7.00 11.66
N PHE A 23 -27.73 8.32 11.48
CA PHE A 23 -26.74 8.97 10.63
C PHE A 23 -25.31 8.67 11.11
N THR A 24 -25.04 8.85 12.40
CA THR A 24 -23.72 8.57 12.99
C THR A 24 -23.35 7.09 12.86
N ALA A 25 -24.30 6.19 13.13
CA ALA A 25 -24.10 4.76 12.96
C ALA A 25 -23.79 4.39 11.49
N SER A 26 -24.48 5.02 10.53
CA SER A 26 -24.24 4.84 9.09
C SER A 26 -22.83 5.27 8.67
N LEU A 27 -22.33 6.40 9.19
CA LEU A 27 -20.94 6.82 8.94
C LEU A 27 -19.95 5.77 9.46
N GLY A 28 -20.15 5.24 10.67
CA GLY A 28 -19.31 4.17 11.21
C GLY A 28 -19.35 2.91 10.35
N LEU A 29 -20.55 2.47 9.95
CA LEU A 29 -20.72 1.31 9.08
C LEU A 29 -20.08 1.51 7.71
N ALA A 30 -20.16 2.70 7.13
CA ALA A 30 -19.52 3.03 5.86
C ALA A 30 -17.99 2.93 5.95
N LEU A 31 -17.39 3.46 7.02
CA LEU A 31 -15.94 3.35 7.24
C LEU A 31 -15.50 1.89 7.42
N ILE A 32 -16.24 1.12 8.23
CA ILE A 32 -15.99 -0.32 8.40
C ILE A 32 -16.09 -1.05 7.05
N GLY A 33 -17.10 -0.71 6.25
CA GLY A 33 -17.29 -1.23 4.89
C GLY A 33 -16.07 -0.98 4.00
N ILE A 34 -15.61 0.27 3.91
CA ILE A 34 -14.44 0.65 3.11
C ILE A 34 -13.20 -0.12 3.57
N VAL A 35 -12.93 -0.16 4.87
CA VAL A 35 -11.78 -0.89 5.43
C VAL A 35 -11.86 -2.38 5.10
N SER A 36 -13.04 -3.00 5.20
CA SER A 36 -13.21 -4.42 4.88
C SER A 36 -12.89 -4.73 3.42
N VAL A 37 -13.37 -3.90 2.47
CA VAL A 37 -13.11 -4.08 1.03
C VAL A 37 -11.61 -3.92 0.73
N VAL A 38 -10.97 -2.91 1.32
CA VAL A 38 -9.52 -2.68 1.14
C VAL A 38 -8.71 -3.85 1.70
N MET A 39 -9.05 -4.36 2.88
CA MET A 39 -8.36 -5.52 3.47
C MET A 39 -8.53 -6.77 2.60
N ILE A 40 -9.74 -7.03 2.09
CA ILE A 40 -9.97 -8.15 1.17
C ILE A 40 -9.15 -7.94 -0.12
N GLY A 41 -9.20 -6.76 -0.73
CA GLY A 41 -8.47 -6.45 -1.96
C GLY A 41 -6.96 -6.59 -1.80
N THR A 42 -6.39 -6.13 -0.67
CA THR A 42 -4.96 -6.25 -0.39
C THR A 42 -4.52 -7.69 -0.16
N THR A 43 -5.33 -8.51 0.52
CA THR A 43 -5.02 -9.95 0.69
C THR A 43 -5.04 -10.70 -0.64
N ILE A 44 -5.97 -10.38 -1.54
CA ILE A 44 -6.03 -10.95 -2.90
C ILE A 44 -4.84 -10.47 -3.73
N ALA A 45 -4.54 -9.16 -3.71
CA ALA A 45 -3.42 -8.58 -4.42
C ALA A 45 -2.08 -9.18 -3.97
N ALA A 46 -1.88 -9.41 -2.67
CA ALA A 46 -0.68 -10.04 -2.14
C ALA A 46 -0.47 -11.48 -2.66
N ARG A 47 -1.56 -12.22 -2.94
CA ARG A 47 -1.48 -13.56 -3.53
C ARG A 47 -1.14 -13.53 -5.02
N LEU A 48 -1.55 -12.48 -5.72
CA LEU A 48 -1.29 -12.29 -7.15
C LEU A 48 0.02 -11.53 -7.43
N ALA A 49 0.61 -10.92 -6.40
CA ALA A 49 1.82 -10.14 -6.54
C ALA A 49 2.98 -11.02 -7.05
N PRO A 50 3.71 -10.60 -8.09
CA PRO A 50 4.82 -11.36 -8.64
C PRO A 50 5.90 -11.56 -7.57
N LYS A 51 6.42 -12.79 -7.49
CA LYS A 51 7.46 -13.16 -6.52
C LYS A 51 8.66 -12.23 -6.69
N PRO A 52 9.08 -11.48 -5.66
CA PRO A 52 10.19 -10.56 -5.78
C PRO A 52 11.47 -11.36 -6.09
N VAL A 53 12.00 -11.19 -7.30
CA VAL A 53 13.26 -11.81 -7.71
C VAL A 53 14.38 -10.98 -7.11
N ARG A 54 15.09 -11.55 -6.12
CA ARG A 54 16.28 -10.92 -5.59
C ARG A 54 17.38 -10.99 -6.65
N ALA A 55 17.84 -9.83 -7.13
CA ALA A 55 19.05 -9.74 -7.93
C ALA A 55 20.24 -10.11 -7.03
N THR A 56 20.76 -11.32 -7.20
CA THR A 56 21.99 -11.74 -6.53
C THR A 56 23.18 -11.26 -7.37
N VAL A 57 23.87 -10.21 -6.93
CA VAL A 57 25.17 -9.83 -7.51
C VAL A 57 26.19 -10.90 -7.11
N ASN A 58 26.67 -11.65 -8.10
CA ASN A 58 27.68 -12.70 -7.89
C ASN A 58 29.04 -12.05 -7.58
N ARG A 59 29.37 -11.90 -6.30
CA ARG A 59 30.68 -11.37 -5.83
C ARG A 59 31.82 -12.40 -5.89
N ASN A 60 31.62 -13.57 -6.50
CA ASN A 60 32.62 -14.65 -6.45
C ASN A 60 33.74 -14.51 -7.51
N SER A 61 33.82 -13.40 -8.24
CA SER A 61 34.90 -13.15 -9.21
C SER A 61 36.18 -12.55 -8.60
N VAL A 62 36.17 -12.15 -7.32
CA VAL A 62 37.32 -11.46 -6.69
C VAL A 62 38.45 -12.39 -6.26
N ASN A 63 38.23 -13.72 -6.20
CA ASN A 63 39.23 -14.65 -5.68
C ASN A 63 39.74 -15.62 -6.75
N ARG A 64 40.36 -15.09 -7.82
CA ARG A 64 41.02 -15.94 -8.82
C ARG A 64 42.40 -15.40 -9.21
N ASN A 65 43.40 -16.12 -8.72
CA ASN A 65 44.82 -16.19 -9.06
C ASN A 65 45.31 -15.15 -10.12
N PRO A 66 46.17 -14.18 -9.74
CA PRO A 66 46.64 -13.10 -10.62
C PRO A 66 47.56 -13.54 -11.80
N GLY A 67 47.62 -14.83 -12.13
CA GLY A 67 48.53 -15.40 -13.12
C GLY A 67 47.87 -16.18 -14.28
N ASN A 68 46.55 -16.15 -14.46
CA ASN A 68 45.88 -16.90 -15.54
C ASN A 68 45.36 -15.98 -16.68
N PRO A 69 46.02 -15.95 -17.85
CA PRO A 69 45.63 -15.09 -18.97
C PRO A 69 44.35 -15.53 -19.72
N ASN A 70 43.75 -16.70 -19.39
CA ASN A 70 42.57 -17.24 -20.09
C ASN A 70 41.26 -17.20 -19.26
N SER A 71 41.19 -16.50 -18.14
CA SER A 71 39.94 -16.34 -17.37
C SER A 71 39.11 -15.15 -17.87
N GLY A 72 38.45 -15.32 -19.02
CA GLY A 72 37.59 -14.32 -19.66
C GLY A 72 36.25 -14.08 -18.95
N ARG A 73 36.29 -13.30 -17.86
CA ARG A 73 35.26 -12.32 -17.44
C ARG A 73 35.77 -11.64 -16.18
N GLN A 74 36.50 -10.54 -16.38
CA GLN A 74 36.85 -9.60 -15.31
C GLN A 74 35.56 -9.21 -14.56
N PRO A 75 35.60 -9.02 -13.23
CA PRO A 75 34.54 -8.33 -12.52
C PRO A 75 34.34 -7.01 -13.25
N ARG A 76 33.20 -6.84 -13.94
CA ARG A 76 32.89 -5.56 -14.55
C ARG A 76 32.79 -4.59 -13.39
N GLU A 77 33.67 -3.59 -13.35
CA GLU A 77 33.47 -2.47 -12.45
C GLU A 77 32.06 -1.92 -12.73
N PRO A 78 31.24 -1.71 -11.69
CA PRO A 78 29.92 -1.12 -11.82
C PRO A 78 29.99 0.10 -12.74
N ARG A 79 29.40 0.02 -13.93
CA ARG A 79 29.41 1.15 -14.84
C ARG A 79 28.25 2.05 -14.45
N ILE A 80 28.60 3.24 -14.00
CA ILE A 80 27.64 4.26 -13.59
C ILE A 80 27.74 5.40 -14.57
N TRP A 81 26.63 5.71 -15.25
CA TRP A 81 26.53 6.91 -16.08
C TRP A 81 25.15 7.56 -15.94
N ASN A 82 25.10 8.86 -16.20
CA ASN A 82 23.88 9.64 -16.19
C ASN A 82 23.47 9.96 -17.63
N ASP A 83 22.25 9.64 -18.01
CA ASP A 83 21.70 9.85 -19.37
C ASP A 83 20.90 11.16 -19.51
N GLY A 84 20.89 12.01 -18.48
CA GLY A 84 20.12 13.26 -18.42
C GLY A 84 18.68 13.08 -17.94
N ARG A 85 18.21 11.84 -17.74
CA ARG A 85 16.90 11.50 -17.16
C ARG A 85 17.02 10.69 -15.86
N GLY A 86 18.18 10.08 -15.63
CA GLY A 86 18.48 9.35 -14.41
C GLY A 86 19.91 8.79 -14.39
N THR A 87 20.26 8.15 -13.27
CA THR A 87 21.54 7.44 -13.13
C THR A 87 21.32 5.96 -13.40
N ILE A 88 22.06 5.40 -14.35
CA ILE A 88 22.03 3.99 -14.71
C ILE A 88 23.24 3.31 -14.06
N ILE A 89 23.00 2.17 -13.41
CA ILE A 89 24.03 1.36 -12.76
C ILE A 89 23.99 -0.03 -13.42
N ASP A 90 25.02 -0.35 -14.21
CA ASP A 90 25.22 -1.66 -14.82
C ASP A 90 26.21 -2.47 -13.95
N LEU A 91 25.76 -3.61 -13.39
CA LEU A 91 26.49 -4.45 -12.43
C LEU A 91 26.77 -5.85 -13.00
#